data_AF-A0A1L9Q447-F1
#
_entry.id   AF-A0A1L9Q447-F1
#
_cell.length_a   1.000
_cell.length_b   1.000
_cell.length_c   1.000
_cell.angle_alpha   90.00
_cell.angle_beta   90.00
_cell.angle_gamma   90.00
#
_symmetry.space_group_name_H-M   'P 1'
#
loop_
_entity.id
_entity.type
_entity.pdbx_description
1 polymer ?
#
loop_
_entity_poly.entity_id
_entity_poly.type
_entity_poly.pdbx_seq_one_letter_code
_entity_poly.pdbx_strand_id
1 'polypeptide(L)'
;MEPLYSAGCSYYYSLAGVPEIGTDSVYLTCLTLTKSSNHSGLLTSSILIFCALLYRYTITPAFLSKVYGSSYTRLQPSQQKKFRLHHVGLVLKMISLILIILPIFWVFVRGFHWSEPLYNNSRIDLGDLAFMSITTVAALFIFQMLFEEETKLVHIVHHICGILAIQGIQVWGVSIPVNRLLSLASFAKVAEMCLLWILFSGVYSVLTTSNNILRRSLSPGGALLHRLYYFTAYSTSAITVVEALAVLYPTLSGSPQSDLSLKVVIFLLQVLFTGSKALTTRTFLSMGKEQKRQYETHPIKTLIARDGDGKTK
;
A
#
# COMPACT_ATOMS: atom_id res chain seq x y z
N MET A 1 20.92 13.91 -26.96
CA MET A 1 19.84 14.91 -26.85
C MET A 1 19.43 14.94 -25.39
N GLU A 2 19.38 16.12 -24.79
CA GLU A 2 18.89 16.27 -23.42
C GLU A 2 17.36 16.02 -23.38
N PRO A 3 16.84 15.24 -22.42
CA PRO A 3 15.41 15.01 -22.33
C PRO A 3 14.64 16.29 -21.94
N LEU A 4 13.44 16.49 -22.50
CA LEU A 4 12.65 17.70 -22.28
C LEU A 4 12.33 17.97 -20.79
N TYR A 5 12.24 16.91 -19.98
CA TYR A 5 11.95 17.02 -18.55
C TYR A 5 13.11 17.57 -17.71
N SER A 6 14.35 17.51 -18.20
CA SER A 6 15.50 18.08 -17.50
C SER A 6 15.76 19.54 -17.87
N ALA A 7 15.29 19.98 -19.05
CA ALA A 7 15.54 21.33 -19.55
C ALA A 7 15.11 22.44 -18.57
N GLY A 8 13.97 22.26 -17.88
CA GLY A 8 13.51 23.20 -16.85
C GLY A 8 14.40 23.26 -15.61
N CYS A 9 14.89 22.10 -15.16
CA CYS A 9 15.80 22.02 -14.00
C CYS A 9 17.20 22.56 -14.38
N SER A 10 17.70 22.26 -15.59
CA SER A 10 19.01 22.70 -16.10
C SER A 10 19.06 24.21 -16.35
N TYR A 11 18.04 24.77 -17.01
CA TYR A 11 17.93 26.22 -17.24
C TYR A 11 17.87 27.00 -15.93
N TYR A 12 17.27 26.42 -14.89
CA TYR A 12 17.21 27.08 -13.60
C TYR A 12 18.56 27.08 -12.86
N TYR A 13 19.29 25.96 -12.88
CA TYR A 13 20.60 25.90 -12.24
C TYR A 13 21.62 26.83 -12.87
N SER A 14 21.55 27.04 -14.19
CA SER A 14 22.40 28.02 -14.86
C SER A 14 22.11 29.45 -14.42
N LEU A 15 20.85 29.79 -14.08
CA LEU A 15 20.48 31.09 -13.51
C LEU A 15 20.94 31.26 -12.05
N ALA A 16 21.01 30.18 -11.28
CA ALA A 16 21.41 30.21 -9.87
C ALA A 16 22.93 30.30 -9.65
N GLY A 17 23.74 30.18 -10.71
CA GLY A 17 25.20 30.30 -10.64
C GLY A 17 25.89 29.17 -9.85
N VAL A 18 25.24 28.00 -9.72
CA VAL A 18 25.78 26.86 -8.97
C VAL A 18 26.78 26.09 -9.85
N PRO A 19 28.06 25.96 -9.43
CA PRO A 19 29.14 25.47 -10.30
C PRO A 19 29.14 23.95 -10.56
N GLU A 20 28.47 23.15 -9.73
CA GLU A 20 28.33 21.69 -9.93
C GLU A 20 26.86 21.26 -9.96
N ILE A 21 26.32 21.12 -11.17
CA ILE A 21 24.89 20.81 -11.40
C ILE A 21 24.56 19.35 -11.03
N GLY A 22 25.52 18.43 -11.11
CA GLY A 22 25.27 16.98 -11.07
C GLY A 22 25.07 16.35 -9.69
N THR A 23 25.50 17.01 -8.61
CA THR A 23 25.51 16.45 -7.24
C THR A 23 24.55 17.16 -6.30
N ASP A 24 23.92 18.25 -6.74
CA ASP A 24 23.04 19.02 -5.88
C ASP A 24 21.71 18.29 -5.64
N SER A 25 21.39 18.04 -4.37
CA SER A 25 20.19 17.31 -3.95
C SER A 25 18.88 17.93 -4.45
N VAL A 26 18.82 19.25 -4.63
CA VAL A 26 17.63 19.96 -5.11
C VAL A 26 17.47 19.77 -6.61
N TYR A 27 18.57 19.78 -7.38
CA TYR A 27 18.55 19.44 -8.81
C TYR A 27 18.06 18.01 -9.03
N LEU A 28 18.63 17.05 -8.29
CA LEU A 28 18.26 15.64 -8.39
C LEU A 28 16.78 15.40 -8.04
N THR A 29 16.29 16.10 -7.01
CA THR A 29 14.87 16.07 -6.65
C THR A 29 13.98 16.65 -7.75
N CYS A 30 14.37 17.79 -8.34
CA CYS A 30 13.66 18.39 -9.47
C CYS A 30 13.53 17.39 -10.62
N LEU A 31 14.64 16.74 -10.99
CA LEU A 31 14.69 15.77 -12.09
C LEU A 31 13.76 14.58 -11.85
N THR A 32 13.79 13.99 -10.66
CA THR A 32 12.92 12.85 -10.30
C THR A 32 11.43 13.25 -10.38
N LEU A 33 11.07 14.44 -9.91
CA LEU A 33 9.68 14.91 -9.90
C LEU A 33 9.16 15.23 -11.31
N THR A 34 9.94 15.95 -12.12
CA THR A 34 9.51 16.30 -13.49
C THR A 34 9.40 15.05 -14.37
N LYS A 35 10.34 14.11 -14.25
CA LYS A 35 10.29 12.81 -14.94
C LYS A 35 9.04 12.02 -14.53
N SER A 36 8.78 11.88 -13.24
CA SER A 36 7.61 11.15 -12.72
C SER A 36 6.30 11.80 -13.19
N SER A 37 6.17 13.11 -13.06
CA SER A 37 4.95 13.85 -13.41
C SER A 37 4.59 13.68 -14.89
N ASN A 38 5.57 13.72 -15.79
CA ASN A 38 5.35 13.58 -17.23
C ASN A 38 4.77 12.21 -17.65
N HIS A 39 5.00 11.16 -16.85
CA HIS A 39 4.56 9.80 -17.19
C HIS A 39 3.34 9.35 -16.37
N SER A 40 2.84 10.16 -15.44
CA SER A 40 1.83 9.73 -14.46
C SER A 40 0.49 9.32 -15.05
N GLY A 41 -0.07 10.12 -15.95
CA GLY A 41 -1.36 9.81 -16.58
C GLY A 41 -1.30 8.52 -17.42
N LEU A 42 -0.24 8.37 -18.23
CA LEU A 42 -0.03 7.18 -19.05
C LEU A 42 0.17 5.93 -18.18
N LEU A 43 1.06 6.01 -17.19
CA LEU A 43 1.37 4.87 -16.32
C LEU A 43 0.15 4.42 -15.51
N THR A 44 -0.61 5.38 -14.95
CA THR A 44 -1.86 5.08 -14.23
C THR A 44 -2.86 4.37 -15.15
N SER A 45 -3.02 4.85 -16.38
CA SER A 45 -3.93 4.26 -17.37
C SER A 45 -3.48 2.86 -17.79
N SER A 46 -2.18 2.65 -18.03
CA SER A 46 -1.62 1.34 -18.36
C SER A 46 -1.83 0.32 -17.25
N ILE A 47 -1.62 0.71 -15.98
CA ILE A 47 -1.85 -0.19 -14.84
C ILE A 47 -3.35 -0.48 -14.67
N LEU A 48 -4.23 0.50 -14.92
CA LEU A 48 -5.68 0.28 -14.88
C LEU A 48 -6.13 -0.71 -15.96
N ILE A 49 -5.60 -0.61 -17.18
CA ILE A 49 -5.81 -1.58 -18.25
C ILE A 49 -5.32 -2.97 -17.81
N PHE A 50 -4.12 -3.04 -17.22
CA PHE A 50 -3.60 -4.29 -16.66
C PHE A 50 -4.51 -4.90 -15.58
N CYS A 51 -5.05 -4.09 -14.67
CA CYS A 51 -6.06 -4.54 -13.69
C CYS A 51 -7.31 -5.12 -14.37
N ALA A 52 -7.82 -4.44 -15.40
CA ALA A 52 -8.98 -4.90 -16.16
C ALA A 52 -8.71 -6.23 -16.88
N LEU A 53 -7.52 -6.38 -17.47
CA LEU A 53 -7.09 -7.63 -18.13
C LEU A 53 -6.93 -8.77 -17.13
N LEU A 54 -6.30 -8.51 -15.98
CA LEU A 54 -6.19 -9.48 -14.89
C LEU A 54 -7.58 -9.93 -14.42
N TYR A 55 -8.49 -8.98 -14.18
CA TYR A 55 -9.84 -9.29 -13.73
C TYR A 55 -10.65 -10.07 -14.76
N ARG A 56 -10.58 -9.66 -16.05
CA ARG A 56 -11.42 -10.23 -17.11
C ARG A 56 -10.92 -11.57 -17.63
N TYR A 57 -9.60 -11.72 -17.79
CA TYR A 57 -9.00 -12.85 -18.51
C TYR A 57 -8.18 -13.80 -17.64
N THR A 58 -7.57 -13.31 -16.56
CA THR A 58 -6.72 -14.16 -15.69
C THR A 58 -7.50 -14.71 -14.50
N ILE A 59 -8.10 -13.84 -13.69
CA ILE A 59 -8.82 -14.18 -12.46
C ILE A 59 -10.30 -14.40 -12.78
N THR A 60 -10.55 -15.46 -13.55
CA THR A 60 -11.89 -15.85 -13.99
C THR A 60 -12.58 -16.75 -12.95
N PRO A 61 -13.92 -16.84 -12.96
CA PRO A 61 -14.65 -17.80 -12.11
C PRO A 61 -14.19 -19.25 -12.32
N ALA A 62 -13.88 -19.64 -13.56
CA ALA A 62 -13.37 -20.97 -13.87
C ALA A 62 -12.00 -21.23 -13.23
N PHE A 63 -11.07 -20.26 -13.33
CA PHE A 63 -9.77 -20.35 -12.69
C PHE A 63 -9.90 -20.49 -11.17
N LEU A 64 -10.71 -19.64 -10.52
CA LEU A 64 -10.88 -19.70 -9.06
C LEU A 64 -11.64 -20.96 -8.61
N SER A 65 -12.58 -21.46 -9.40
CA SER A 65 -13.24 -22.74 -9.12
C SER A 65 -12.25 -23.91 -9.19
N LYS A 66 -11.26 -23.86 -10.08
CA LYS A 66 -10.19 -24.86 -10.16
C LYS A 66 -9.23 -24.78 -8.96
N VAL A 67 -8.88 -23.57 -8.53
CA VAL A 67 -7.92 -23.37 -7.42
C VAL A 67 -8.56 -23.63 -6.04
N TYR A 68 -9.79 -23.18 -5.83
CA TYR A 68 -10.45 -23.21 -4.52
C TYR A 68 -11.59 -24.23 -4.41
N GLY A 69 -12.02 -24.83 -5.52
CA GLY A 69 -13.05 -25.87 -5.52
C GLY A 69 -14.37 -25.41 -4.89
N SER A 70 -14.91 -26.27 -4.02
CA SER A 70 -16.19 -26.06 -3.34
C SER A 70 -16.20 -24.85 -2.40
N SER A 71 -15.05 -24.39 -1.93
CA SER A 71 -14.95 -23.19 -1.09
C SER A 71 -15.29 -21.92 -1.88
N TYR A 72 -15.06 -21.90 -3.20
CA TYR A 72 -15.45 -20.79 -4.07
C TYR A 72 -16.86 -20.96 -4.63
N THR A 73 -17.20 -22.15 -5.14
CA THR A 73 -18.49 -22.36 -5.83
C THR A 73 -19.72 -22.25 -4.93
N ARG A 74 -19.55 -22.46 -3.61
CA ARG A 74 -20.62 -22.27 -2.60
C ARG A 74 -20.86 -20.82 -2.21
N LEU A 75 -19.98 -19.88 -2.59
CA LEU A 75 -20.18 -18.46 -2.31
C LEU A 75 -21.33 -17.91 -3.15
N GLN A 76 -22.08 -16.96 -2.58
CA GLN A 76 -23.08 -16.21 -3.35
C GLN A 76 -22.43 -15.44 -4.50
N PRO A 77 -23.14 -15.16 -5.61
CA PRO A 77 -22.57 -14.47 -6.77
C PRO A 77 -21.87 -13.13 -6.44
N SER A 78 -22.45 -12.33 -5.53
CA SER A 78 -21.84 -11.08 -5.03
C SER A 78 -20.53 -11.33 -4.29
N GLN A 79 -20.49 -12.37 -3.46
CA GLN A 79 -19.29 -12.79 -2.72
C GLN A 79 -18.20 -13.35 -3.65
N GLN A 80 -18.59 -14.09 -4.70
CA GLN A 80 -17.67 -14.57 -5.74
C GLN A 80 -17.02 -13.40 -6.48
N LYS A 81 -17.80 -12.38 -6.87
CA LYS A 81 -17.30 -11.14 -7.48
C LYS A 81 -16.30 -10.44 -6.56
N LYS A 82 -16.66 -10.24 -5.29
CA LYS A 82 -15.78 -9.63 -4.29
C LYS A 82 -14.50 -10.45 -4.05
N PHE A 83 -14.60 -11.78 -4.07
CA PHE A 83 -13.44 -12.67 -3.93
C PHE A 83 -12.47 -12.54 -5.11
N ARG A 84 -12.98 -12.40 -6.34
CA ARG A 84 -12.15 -12.08 -7.53
C ARG A 84 -11.46 -10.74 -7.39
N LEU A 85 -12.18 -9.70 -6.96
CA LEU A 85 -11.60 -8.37 -6.74
C LEU A 85 -10.50 -8.40 -5.67
N HIS A 86 -10.64 -9.19 -4.61
CA HIS A 86 -9.58 -9.37 -3.62
C HIS A 86 -8.31 -10.00 -4.20
N HIS A 87 -8.41 -10.90 -5.17
CA HIS A 87 -7.23 -11.49 -5.82
C HIS A 87 -6.51 -10.49 -6.71
N VAL A 88 -7.25 -9.74 -7.54
CA VAL A 88 -6.66 -8.64 -8.32
C VAL A 88 -5.98 -7.67 -7.35
N GLY A 89 -6.71 -7.26 -6.32
CA GLY A 89 -6.18 -6.36 -5.30
C GLY A 89 -4.96 -6.91 -4.56
N LEU A 90 -4.84 -8.22 -4.34
CA LEU A 90 -3.66 -8.83 -3.72
C LEU A 90 -2.47 -8.79 -4.67
N VAL A 91 -2.65 -9.16 -5.94
CA VAL A 91 -1.59 -9.14 -6.97
C VAL A 91 -0.99 -7.74 -7.10
N LEU A 92 -1.85 -6.71 -7.25
CA LEU A 92 -1.37 -5.33 -7.40
C LEU A 92 -0.68 -4.81 -6.13
N LYS A 93 -1.18 -5.16 -4.94
CA LYS A 93 -0.52 -4.83 -3.67
C LYS A 93 0.85 -5.49 -3.55
N MET A 94 1.00 -6.74 -3.98
CA MET A 94 2.29 -7.43 -3.98
C MET A 94 3.28 -6.79 -4.95
N ILE A 95 2.84 -6.46 -6.17
CA ILE A 95 3.67 -5.74 -7.16
C ILE A 95 4.14 -4.41 -6.58
N SER A 96 3.21 -3.59 -6.07
CA SER A 96 3.54 -2.32 -5.44
C SER A 96 4.52 -2.50 -4.27
N LEU A 97 4.29 -3.48 -3.39
CA LEU A 97 5.15 -3.72 -2.23
C LEU A 97 6.58 -4.11 -2.65
N ILE A 98 6.74 -5.00 -3.63
CA ILE A 98 8.04 -5.41 -4.15
C ILE A 98 8.78 -4.19 -4.74
N LEU A 99 8.07 -3.36 -5.51
CA LEU A 99 8.64 -2.19 -6.15
C LEU A 99 9.08 -1.10 -5.17
N ILE A 100 8.44 -0.97 -3.99
CA ILE A 100 8.78 0.08 -3.00
C ILE A 100 9.78 -0.37 -1.92
N ILE A 101 9.84 -1.67 -1.58
CA ILE A 101 10.77 -2.16 -0.55
C ILE A 101 12.21 -1.81 -0.91
N LEU A 102 12.61 -2.07 -2.15
CA LEU A 102 13.97 -1.84 -2.61
C LEU A 102 14.36 -0.35 -2.52
N PRO A 103 13.67 0.59 -3.18
CA PRO A 103 14.08 1.99 -3.13
C PRO A 103 14.02 2.58 -1.73
N ILE A 104 13.08 2.17 -0.87
CA ILE A 104 13.09 2.61 0.54
C ILE A 104 14.33 2.13 1.28
N PHE A 105 14.71 0.86 1.14
CA PHE A 105 15.91 0.34 1.77
C PHE A 105 17.16 1.10 1.30
N TRP A 106 17.29 1.33 0.00
CA TRP A 106 18.45 2.00 -0.59
C TRP A 106 18.53 3.47 -0.17
N VAL A 107 17.42 4.20 -0.17
CA VAL A 107 17.43 5.63 0.22
C VAL A 107 17.57 5.80 1.74
N PHE A 108 16.74 5.14 2.54
CA PHE A 108 16.69 5.41 3.98
C PHE A 108 17.76 4.67 4.79
N VAL A 109 18.22 3.49 4.34
CA VAL A 109 19.21 2.69 5.07
C VAL A 109 20.61 2.89 4.51
N ARG A 110 20.74 3.02 3.19
CA ARG A 110 22.05 3.17 2.51
C ARG A 110 22.41 4.62 2.19
N GLY A 111 21.47 5.55 2.31
CA GLY A 111 21.71 6.97 2.07
C GLY A 111 21.82 7.35 0.59
N PHE A 112 21.30 6.52 -0.32
CA PHE A 112 21.29 6.84 -1.75
C PHE A 112 20.25 7.89 -2.10
N HIS A 113 20.45 8.56 -3.23
CA HIS A 113 19.48 9.52 -3.77
C HIS A 113 18.43 8.85 -4.66
N TRP A 114 17.21 9.42 -4.71
CA TRP A 114 16.12 8.92 -5.55
C TRP A 114 16.46 8.88 -7.05
N SER A 115 17.34 9.76 -7.50
CA SER A 115 17.82 9.82 -8.89
C SER A 115 18.89 8.78 -9.23
N GLU A 116 19.38 8.01 -8.25
CA GLU A 116 20.43 7.03 -8.51
C GLU A 116 19.91 5.83 -9.30
N PRO A 117 20.72 5.30 -10.22
CA PRO A 117 20.34 4.15 -11.02
C PRO A 117 20.18 2.90 -10.14
N LEU A 118 19.19 2.06 -10.45
CA LEU A 118 18.90 0.83 -9.71
C LEU A 118 20.11 -0.13 -9.62
N TYR A 119 20.91 -0.18 -10.68
CA TYR A 119 22.17 -0.90 -10.78
C TYR A 119 23.06 -0.19 -11.79
N ASN A 120 24.35 -0.53 -11.83
CA ASN A 120 25.31 0.09 -12.74
C ASN A 120 24.82 0.06 -14.19
N ASN A 121 24.76 1.23 -14.85
CA ASN A 121 24.26 1.43 -16.21
C ASN A 121 22.75 1.22 -16.43
N SER A 122 21.95 1.12 -15.36
CA SER A 122 20.49 1.12 -15.47
C SER A 122 19.96 2.47 -15.95
N ARG A 123 18.95 2.46 -16.83
CA ARG A 123 18.15 3.64 -17.18
C ARG A 123 17.00 3.92 -16.21
N ILE A 124 16.72 2.94 -15.34
CA ILE A 124 15.69 3.00 -14.31
C ILE A 124 16.38 3.42 -13.01
N ASP A 125 15.87 4.48 -12.40
CA ASP A 125 16.35 4.98 -11.10
C ASP A 125 15.46 4.48 -9.93
N LEU A 126 15.91 4.71 -8.70
CA LEU A 126 15.16 4.33 -7.49
C LEU A 126 13.82 5.07 -7.41
N GLY A 127 13.77 6.31 -7.89
CA GLY A 127 12.58 7.15 -7.98
C GLY A 127 11.52 6.56 -8.91
N ASP A 128 11.92 6.02 -10.07
CA ASP A 128 11.04 5.37 -11.05
C ASP A 128 10.32 4.18 -10.44
N LEU A 129 11.04 3.34 -9.68
CA LEU A 129 10.45 2.19 -8.99
C LEU A 129 9.46 2.63 -7.90
N ALA A 130 9.84 3.61 -7.09
CA ALA A 130 8.96 4.16 -6.05
C ALA A 130 7.70 4.77 -6.68
N PHE A 131 7.87 5.54 -7.76
CA PHE A 131 6.79 6.15 -8.51
C PHE A 131 5.86 5.10 -9.15
N MET A 132 6.42 4.04 -9.74
CA MET A 132 5.64 2.94 -10.28
C MET A 132 4.84 2.24 -9.18
N SER A 133 5.43 2.06 -7.99
CA SER A 133 4.72 1.50 -6.84
C SER A 133 3.53 2.34 -6.40
N ILE A 134 3.71 3.65 -6.16
CA ILE A 134 2.61 4.50 -5.70
C ILE A 134 1.53 4.64 -6.78
N THR A 135 1.92 4.69 -8.05
CA THR A 135 0.98 4.75 -9.17
C THR A 135 0.16 3.45 -9.28
N THR A 136 0.78 2.31 -8.95
CA THR A 136 0.08 1.02 -8.83
C THR A 136 -1.01 1.06 -7.77
N VAL A 137 -0.75 1.70 -6.62
CA VAL A 137 -1.75 1.90 -5.55
C VAL A 137 -2.89 2.79 -6.02
N ALA A 138 -2.60 3.92 -6.67
CA ALA A 138 -3.62 4.83 -7.19
C ALA A 138 -4.52 4.15 -8.24
N ALA A 139 -3.92 3.44 -9.21
CA ALA A 139 -4.65 2.69 -10.22
C ALA A 139 -5.52 1.59 -9.59
N LEU A 140 -5.03 0.91 -8.55
CA LEU A 140 -5.80 -0.07 -7.80
C LEU A 140 -7.00 0.58 -7.08
N PHE A 141 -6.84 1.76 -6.47
CA PHE A 141 -7.95 2.47 -5.83
C PHE A 141 -9.04 2.85 -6.84
N ILE A 142 -8.66 3.35 -8.02
CA ILE A 142 -9.60 3.62 -9.12
C ILE A 142 -10.32 2.33 -9.52
N PHE A 143 -9.57 1.26 -9.77
CA PHE A 143 -10.13 -0.03 -10.13
C PHE A 143 -11.13 -0.55 -9.09
N GLN A 144 -10.80 -0.51 -7.80
CA GLN A 144 -11.69 -0.97 -6.74
C GLN A 144 -12.97 -0.13 -6.69
N MET A 145 -12.88 1.20 -6.81
CA MET A 145 -14.07 2.07 -6.84
C MET A 145 -14.99 1.80 -8.02
N LEU A 146 -14.44 1.46 -9.20
CA LEU A 146 -15.23 1.19 -10.40
C LEU A 146 -15.97 -0.16 -10.35
N PHE A 147 -15.40 -1.17 -9.68
CA PHE A 147 -15.90 -2.54 -9.75
C PHE A 147 -16.55 -3.07 -8.45
N GLU A 148 -16.31 -2.42 -7.31
CA GLU A 148 -16.89 -2.81 -6.01
C GLU A 148 -18.27 -2.17 -5.80
N GLU A 149 -19.32 -3.00 -5.80
CA GLU A 149 -20.73 -2.56 -5.70
C GLU A 149 -21.09 -2.04 -4.30
N GLU A 150 -20.52 -2.63 -3.25
CA GLU A 150 -20.84 -2.32 -1.86
C GLU A 150 -19.61 -1.80 -1.14
N THR A 151 -19.35 -0.50 -1.32
CA THR A 151 -18.22 0.17 -0.68
C THR A 151 -18.70 1.09 0.43
N LYS A 152 -18.20 0.89 1.66
CA LYS A 152 -18.47 1.80 2.77
C LYS A 152 -17.93 3.20 2.46
N LEU A 153 -18.66 4.26 2.82
CA LEU A 153 -18.25 5.65 2.58
C LEU A 153 -16.79 5.94 3.02
N VAL A 154 -16.40 5.44 4.19
CA VAL A 154 -15.03 5.60 4.71
C VAL A 154 -13.97 5.03 3.74
N HIS A 155 -14.27 3.91 3.08
CA HIS A 155 -13.36 3.31 2.10
C HIS A 155 -13.32 4.13 0.80
N ILE A 156 -14.46 4.65 0.34
CA ILE A 156 -14.53 5.56 -0.83
C ILE A 156 -13.69 6.81 -0.57
N VAL A 157 -13.91 7.48 0.55
CA VAL A 157 -13.16 8.69 0.94
C VAL A 157 -11.66 8.39 1.04
N HIS A 158 -11.29 7.25 1.66
CA HIS A 158 -9.89 6.83 1.73
C HIS A 158 -9.26 6.66 0.34
N HIS A 159 -9.96 6.01 -0.59
CA HIS A 159 -9.46 5.84 -1.96
C HIS A 159 -9.34 7.15 -2.72
N ILE A 160 -10.36 8.03 -2.65
CA ILE A 160 -10.32 9.34 -3.30
C ILE A 160 -9.15 10.18 -2.75
N CYS A 161 -9.04 10.31 -1.43
CA CYS A 161 -7.94 11.04 -0.80
C CYS A 161 -6.57 10.44 -1.15
N GLY A 162 -6.46 9.12 -1.20
CA GLY A 162 -5.23 8.44 -1.60
C GLY A 162 -4.85 8.72 -3.06
N ILE A 163 -5.82 8.68 -3.98
CA ILE A 163 -5.58 9.03 -5.40
C ILE A 163 -5.14 10.49 -5.51
N LEU A 164 -5.86 11.42 -4.87
CA LEU A 164 -5.52 12.85 -4.89
C LEU A 164 -4.14 13.12 -4.27
N ALA A 165 -3.78 12.42 -3.20
CA ALA A 165 -2.46 12.56 -2.61
C ALA A 165 -1.36 12.04 -3.55
N ILE A 166 -1.51 10.83 -4.10
CA ILE A 166 -0.49 10.20 -4.96
C ILE A 166 -0.30 10.98 -6.27
N GLN A 167 -1.40 11.40 -6.91
CA GLN A 167 -1.35 12.12 -8.18
C GLN A 167 -1.06 13.62 -7.97
N GLY A 168 -1.66 14.21 -6.94
CA GLY A 168 -1.52 15.62 -6.63
C GLY A 168 -0.14 16.01 -6.10
N ILE A 169 0.54 15.12 -5.36
CA ILE A 169 1.90 15.43 -4.86
C ILE A 169 2.85 15.71 -6.02
N GLN A 170 2.74 14.98 -7.13
CA GLN A 170 3.61 15.16 -8.31
C GLN A 170 3.37 16.51 -8.97
N VAL A 171 2.10 16.83 -9.23
CA VAL A 171 1.71 18.13 -9.83
C VAL A 171 2.13 19.27 -8.91
N TRP A 172 1.93 19.12 -7.60
CA TRP A 172 2.34 20.13 -6.63
C TRP A 172 3.86 20.34 -6.65
N GLY A 173 4.65 19.27 -6.62
CA GLY A 173 6.11 19.33 -6.62
C GLY A 173 6.68 20.08 -7.83
N VAL A 174 6.16 19.80 -9.04
CA VAL A 174 6.62 20.49 -10.27
C VAL A 174 6.05 21.91 -10.42
N SER A 175 5.01 22.26 -9.63
CA SER A 175 4.40 23.59 -9.63
C SER A 175 4.99 24.53 -8.57
N ILE A 176 5.98 24.08 -7.78
CA ILE A 176 6.63 24.94 -6.79
C ILE A 176 7.34 26.09 -7.51
N PRO A 177 7.06 27.36 -7.17
CA PRO A 177 7.72 28.49 -7.77
C PRO A 177 9.24 28.41 -7.58
N VAL A 178 9.93 28.75 -8.66
CA VAL A 178 11.39 28.72 -8.77
C VAL A 178 12.10 29.53 -7.67
N ASN A 179 11.48 30.59 -7.17
CA ASN A 179 12.00 31.42 -6.08
C ASN A 179 11.78 30.84 -4.66
N ARG A 180 11.25 29.62 -4.53
CA ARG A 180 10.94 28.94 -3.24
C ARG A 180 11.63 27.58 -3.10
N LEU A 181 12.93 27.50 -3.38
CA LEU A 181 13.69 26.25 -3.30
C LEU A 181 13.67 25.58 -1.92
N LEU A 182 13.68 26.36 -0.84
CA LEU A 182 13.56 25.81 0.52
C LEU A 182 12.24 25.04 0.71
N SER A 183 11.18 25.44 -0.01
CA SER A 183 9.90 24.72 -0.04
C SER A 183 10.00 23.40 -0.79
N LEU A 184 10.87 23.28 -1.81
CA LEU A 184 11.10 22.01 -2.53
C LEU A 184 11.79 20.97 -1.64
N ALA A 185 12.77 21.38 -0.83
CA ALA A 185 13.41 20.50 0.16
C ALA A 185 12.41 20.02 1.23
N SER A 186 11.56 20.94 1.72
CA SER A 186 10.49 20.61 2.67
C SER A 186 9.47 19.64 2.04
N PHE A 187 9.07 19.89 0.79
CA PHE A 187 8.18 19.02 0.03
C PHE A 187 8.78 17.61 -0.18
N ALA A 188 10.07 17.51 -0.50
CA ALA A 188 10.75 16.22 -0.67
C ALA A 188 10.67 15.39 0.62
N LYS A 189 10.82 16.02 1.79
CA LYS A 189 10.65 15.35 3.09
C LYS A 189 9.21 14.85 3.29
N VAL A 190 8.20 15.60 2.86
CA VAL A 190 6.80 15.11 2.89
C VAL A 190 6.62 13.89 2.00
N ALA A 191 7.14 13.95 0.77
CA ALA A 191 7.05 12.83 -0.17
C ALA A 191 7.73 11.58 0.41
N GLU A 192 8.91 11.72 1.01
CA GLU A 192 9.62 10.66 1.74
C GLU A 192 8.77 10.02 2.84
N MET A 193 8.10 10.83 3.69
CA MET A 193 7.20 10.32 4.72
C MET A 193 5.98 9.60 4.12
N CYS A 194 5.43 10.11 3.02
CA CYS A 194 4.35 9.45 2.30
C CYS A 194 4.77 8.09 1.75
N LEU A 195 6.01 7.96 1.24
CA LEU A 195 6.53 6.69 0.75
C LEU A 195 6.71 5.67 1.89
N LEU A 196 7.15 6.11 3.07
CA LEU A 196 7.19 5.26 4.26
C LEU A 196 5.78 4.78 4.65
N TRP A 197 4.79 5.66 4.66
CA TRP A 197 3.39 5.25 4.88
C TRP A 197 2.92 4.22 3.85
N ILE A 198 3.25 4.41 2.58
CA ILE A 198 2.86 3.48 1.52
C ILE A 198 3.53 2.11 1.72
N LEU A 199 4.81 2.06 2.11
CA LEU A 199 5.50 0.81 2.42
C LEU A 199 4.78 0.03 3.53
N PHE A 200 4.59 0.63 4.70
CA PHE A 200 3.98 -0.06 5.84
C PHE A 200 2.50 -0.37 5.62
N SER A 201 1.76 0.56 5.01
CA SER A 201 0.38 0.32 4.57
C SER A 201 0.32 -0.83 3.55
N GLY A 202 1.30 -0.93 2.66
CA GLY A 202 1.45 -2.04 1.70
C GLY A 202 1.59 -3.39 2.40
N VAL A 203 2.53 -3.53 3.34
CA VAL A 203 2.72 -4.77 4.13
C VAL A 203 1.43 -5.12 4.88
N TYR A 204 0.84 -4.15 5.57
CA TYR A 204 -0.42 -4.31 6.29
C TYR A 204 -1.55 -4.78 5.35
N SER A 205 -1.66 -4.18 4.18
CA SER A 205 -2.73 -4.43 3.22
C SER A 205 -2.59 -5.78 2.54
N VAL A 206 -1.38 -6.21 2.20
CA VAL A 206 -1.08 -7.56 1.72
C VAL A 206 -1.50 -8.59 2.76
N LEU A 207 -1.07 -8.42 4.01
CA LEU A 207 -1.36 -9.37 5.09
C LEU A 207 -2.86 -9.51 5.33
N THR A 208 -3.58 -8.39 5.46
CA THR A 208 -5.03 -8.39 5.71
C THR A 208 -5.83 -8.92 4.51
N THR A 209 -5.40 -8.61 3.28
CA THR A 209 -6.04 -9.15 2.05
C THR A 209 -5.81 -10.66 1.94
N SER A 210 -4.59 -11.12 2.23
CA SER A 210 -4.24 -12.55 2.23
C SER A 210 -5.08 -13.32 3.24
N ASN A 211 -5.20 -12.80 4.47
CA ASN A 211 -6.09 -13.39 5.48
C ASN A 211 -7.55 -13.42 5.02
N ASN A 212 -8.05 -12.37 4.37
CA ASN A 212 -9.41 -12.32 3.83
C ASN A 212 -9.69 -13.34 2.73
N ILE A 213 -8.66 -13.75 1.98
CA ILE A 213 -8.72 -14.83 1.00
C ILE A 213 -8.65 -16.18 1.71
N LEU A 214 -7.61 -16.40 2.52
CA LEU A 214 -7.35 -17.66 3.21
C LEU A 214 -8.51 -18.08 4.12
N ARG A 215 -9.13 -17.15 4.85
CA ARG A 215 -10.27 -17.47 5.73
C ARG A 215 -11.47 -18.05 5.00
N ARG A 216 -11.61 -17.80 3.69
CA ARG A 216 -12.68 -18.36 2.86
C ARG A 216 -12.29 -19.72 2.26
N SER A 217 -11.01 -20.01 2.21
CA SER A 217 -10.47 -21.28 1.73
C SER A 217 -10.38 -22.33 2.85
N LEU A 218 -10.27 -21.89 4.11
CA LEU A 218 -10.18 -22.74 5.29
C LEU A 218 -11.55 -23.13 5.83
N SER A 219 -11.66 -24.36 6.34
CA SER A 219 -12.88 -24.86 6.98
C SER A 219 -13.19 -24.09 8.28
N PRO A 220 -14.46 -23.70 8.50
CA PRO A 220 -14.91 -23.13 9.77
C PRO A 220 -14.58 -24.06 10.95
N GLY A 221 -14.24 -23.49 12.10
CA GLY A 221 -13.92 -24.26 13.31
C GLY A 221 -12.58 -25.00 13.29
N GLY A 222 -11.76 -24.88 12.24
CA GLY A 222 -10.43 -25.49 12.21
C GLY A 222 -9.41 -24.77 13.11
N ALA A 223 -8.47 -25.53 13.71
CA ALA A 223 -7.39 -24.96 14.52
C ALA A 223 -6.52 -23.95 13.73
N LEU A 224 -6.36 -24.15 12.42
CA LEU A 224 -5.59 -23.25 11.56
C LEU A 224 -6.24 -21.87 11.42
N LEU A 225 -7.59 -21.80 11.40
CA LEU A 225 -8.31 -20.56 11.14
C LEU A 225 -8.19 -19.56 12.31
N HIS A 226 -8.33 -20.01 13.55
CA HIS A 226 -8.14 -19.11 14.70
C HIS A 226 -6.67 -18.67 14.83
N ARG A 227 -5.70 -19.56 14.58
CA ARG A 227 -4.27 -19.22 14.56
C ARG A 227 -3.97 -18.15 13.52
N LEU A 228 -4.57 -18.27 12.33
CA LEU A 228 -4.45 -17.27 11.27
C LEU A 228 -4.99 -15.89 11.69
N TYR A 229 -6.12 -15.83 12.40
CA TYR A 229 -6.65 -14.57 12.92
C TYR A 229 -5.75 -13.92 13.96
N TYR A 230 -5.23 -14.68 14.92
CA TYR A 230 -4.27 -14.15 15.91
C TYR A 230 -2.96 -13.73 15.25
N PHE A 231 -2.42 -14.53 14.34
CA PHE A 231 -1.22 -14.19 13.57
C PHE A 231 -1.39 -12.87 12.82
N THR A 232 -2.52 -12.72 12.11
CA THR A 232 -2.86 -11.49 11.40
C THR A 232 -2.92 -10.31 12.37
N ALA A 233 -3.64 -10.46 13.49
CA ALA A 233 -3.81 -9.38 14.46
C ALA A 233 -2.50 -8.93 15.10
N TYR A 234 -1.65 -9.87 15.55
CA TYR A 234 -0.36 -9.52 16.15
C TYR A 234 0.59 -8.89 15.14
N SER A 235 0.64 -9.44 13.93
CA SER A 235 1.48 -8.90 12.85
C SER A 235 1.02 -7.50 12.43
N THR A 236 -0.29 -7.26 12.29
CA THR A 236 -0.80 -5.92 11.96
C THR A 236 -0.54 -4.91 13.07
N SER A 237 -0.65 -5.31 14.34
CA SER A 237 -0.25 -4.47 15.48
C SER A 237 1.23 -4.12 15.44
N ALA A 238 2.11 -5.11 15.23
CA ALA A 238 3.55 -4.89 15.14
C ALA A 238 3.90 -3.94 13.99
N ILE A 239 3.34 -4.16 12.79
CA ILE A 239 3.52 -3.28 11.62
C ILE A 239 3.09 -1.85 11.95
N THR A 240 1.94 -1.67 12.63
CA THR A 240 1.43 -0.34 12.98
C THR A 240 2.35 0.39 13.95
N VAL A 241 2.94 -0.31 14.93
CA VAL A 241 3.91 0.28 15.85
C VAL A 241 5.19 0.67 15.12
N VAL A 242 5.73 -0.22 14.28
CA VAL A 242 6.94 0.06 13.50
C VAL A 242 6.72 1.23 12.54
N GLU A 243 5.57 1.30 11.88
CA GLU A 243 5.18 2.44 11.04
C GLU A 243 5.18 3.75 11.82
N ALA A 244 4.52 3.78 12.97
CA ALA A 244 4.44 4.98 13.79
C ALA A 244 5.84 5.45 14.22
N LEU A 245 6.72 4.53 14.60
CA LEU A 245 8.12 4.85 14.92
C LEU A 245 8.87 5.38 13.70
N ALA A 246 8.73 4.71 12.54
CA ALA A 246 9.43 5.09 11.32
C ALA A 246 9.01 6.46 10.77
N VAL A 247 7.77 6.89 11.03
CA VAL A 247 7.25 8.21 10.58
C VAL A 247 7.48 9.30 11.62
N LEU A 248 7.20 9.01 12.90
CA LEU A 248 7.30 10.01 13.96
C LEU A 248 8.76 10.31 14.32
N TYR A 249 9.67 9.33 14.28
CA TYR A 249 11.06 9.57 14.62
C TYR A 249 11.71 10.63 13.72
N PRO A 250 11.70 10.52 12.37
CA PRO A 250 12.26 11.56 11.51
C PRO A 250 11.54 12.90 11.62
N THR A 251 10.23 12.87 11.89
CA THR A 251 9.42 14.10 12.05
C THR A 251 9.83 14.86 13.32
N LEU A 252 10.11 14.15 14.42
CA LEU A 252 10.49 14.75 15.71
C LEU A 252 11.99 15.08 15.78
N SER A 253 12.85 14.25 15.19
CA SER A 253 14.30 14.48 15.15
C SER A 253 14.73 15.48 14.08
N GLY A 254 13.84 15.82 13.14
CA GLY A 254 14.11 16.80 12.09
C GLY A 254 14.33 18.21 12.62
N SER A 255 15.04 19.03 11.83
CA SER A 255 15.43 20.40 12.18
C SER A 255 14.29 21.21 12.81
N PRO A 256 14.56 22.01 13.87
CA PRO A 256 13.55 22.87 14.49
C PRO A 256 12.96 23.90 13.52
N GLN A 257 13.62 24.15 12.38
CA GLN A 257 13.15 25.07 11.33
C GLN A 257 12.10 24.46 10.37
N SER A 258 11.80 23.17 10.48
CA SER A 258 10.74 22.56 9.67
C SER A 258 9.39 23.21 9.98
N ASP A 259 8.56 23.46 8.97
CA ASP A 259 7.22 24.05 9.12
C ASP A 259 6.40 23.31 10.18
N LEU A 260 6.06 24.02 11.26
CA LEU A 260 5.26 23.51 12.38
C LEU A 260 3.93 22.94 11.88
N SER A 261 3.35 23.57 10.86
CA SER A 261 2.08 23.16 10.25
C SER A 261 2.19 21.74 9.68
N LEU A 262 3.32 21.44 9.03
CA LEU A 262 3.56 20.12 8.45
C LEU A 262 3.72 19.04 9.52
N LYS A 263 4.46 19.34 10.60
CA LYS A 263 4.60 18.42 11.75
C LYS A 263 3.25 18.08 12.37
N VAL A 264 2.38 19.08 12.54
CA VAL A 264 1.02 18.89 13.06
C VAL A 264 0.20 18.00 12.12
N VAL A 265 0.23 18.27 10.81
CA VAL A 265 -0.50 17.46 9.81
C VAL A 265 -0.02 16.00 9.83
N ILE A 266 1.29 15.76 9.84
CA ILE A 266 1.86 14.41 9.88
C ILE A 266 1.41 13.67 11.15
N PHE A 267 1.44 14.34 12.30
CA PHE A 267 1.01 13.75 13.56
C PHE A 267 -0.47 13.37 13.55
N LEU A 268 -1.35 14.27 13.08
CA LEU A 268 -2.78 14.02 12.97
C LEU A 268 -3.07 12.85 12.03
N LEU A 269 -2.41 12.80 10.86
CA LEU A 269 -2.54 11.69 9.92
C LEU A 269 -2.06 10.37 10.53
N GLN A 270 -0.93 10.38 11.25
CA GLN A 270 -0.43 9.17 11.92
C GLN A 270 -1.42 8.65 12.97
N VAL A 271 -2.02 9.54 13.77
CA VAL A 271 -3.05 9.16 14.76
C VAL A 271 -4.27 8.54 14.07
N LEU A 272 -4.75 9.16 12.99
CA LEU A 272 -5.90 8.66 12.22
C LEU A 272 -5.61 7.27 11.60
N PHE A 273 -4.44 7.10 10.97
CA PHE A 273 -4.05 5.81 10.38
C PHE A 273 -3.86 4.72 11.44
N THR A 274 -3.23 5.07 12.57
CA THR A 274 -3.08 4.15 13.70
C THR A 274 -4.44 3.73 14.26
N GLY A 275 -5.37 4.68 14.44
CA GLY A 275 -6.74 4.41 14.89
C GLY A 275 -7.49 3.47 13.95
N SER A 276 -7.43 3.73 12.64
CA SER A 276 -8.07 2.87 11.62
C SER A 276 -7.52 1.44 11.63
N LYS A 277 -6.19 1.28 11.72
CA LYS A 277 -5.53 -0.03 11.82
C LYS A 277 -5.86 -0.75 13.12
N ALA A 278 -5.95 -0.03 14.23
CA ALA A 278 -6.36 -0.58 15.51
C ALA A 278 -7.80 -1.12 15.48
N LEU A 279 -8.75 -0.38 14.88
CA LEU A 279 -10.14 -0.84 14.71
C LEU A 279 -10.23 -2.12 13.87
N THR A 280 -9.49 -2.17 12.77
CA THR A 280 -9.43 -3.36 11.92
C THR A 280 -8.79 -4.55 12.65
N THR A 281 -7.69 -4.32 13.37
CA THR A 281 -7.01 -5.35 14.18
C THR A 281 -7.93 -5.91 15.28
N ARG A 282 -8.73 -5.06 15.94
CA ARG A 282 -9.74 -5.49 16.91
C ARG A 282 -10.78 -6.43 16.30
N THR A 283 -11.16 -6.21 15.04
CA THR A 283 -12.09 -7.10 14.33
C THR A 283 -11.48 -8.49 14.12
N PHE A 284 -10.19 -8.57 13.75
CA PHE A 284 -9.49 -9.85 13.64
C PHE A 284 -9.36 -10.58 14.99
N LEU A 285 -9.05 -9.86 16.08
CA LEU A 285 -9.04 -10.45 17.43
C LEU A 285 -10.41 -10.98 17.85
N SER A 286 -11.48 -10.24 17.56
CA SER A 286 -12.85 -10.68 17.84
C SER A 286 -13.19 -11.97 17.08
N MET A 287 -12.88 -12.02 15.79
CA MET A 287 -13.07 -13.22 14.96
C MET A 287 -12.23 -14.41 15.44
N GLY A 288 -10.99 -14.16 15.89
CA GLY A 288 -10.12 -15.19 16.46
C GLY A 288 -10.66 -15.78 17.77
N LYS A 289 -11.22 -14.94 18.65
CA LYS A 289 -11.90 -15.38 19.89
C LYS A 289 -13.15 -16.20 19.59
N GLU A 290 -13.97 -15.76 18.65
CA GLU A 290 -15.20 -16.47 18.26
C GLU A 290 -14.89 -17.85 17.65
N GLN A 291 -13.91 -17.93 16.74
CA GLN A 291 -13.52 -19.23 16.18
C GLN A 291 -12.91 -20.18 17.22
N LYS A 292 -12.17 -19.65 18.20
CA LYS A 292 -11.64 -20.46 19.31
C LYS A 292 -12.79 -21.11 20.11
N ARG A 293 -13.84 -20.34 20.43
CA ARG A 293 -15.03 -20.86 21.14
C ARG A 293 -15.74 -21.96 20.35
N GLN A 294 -15.87 -21.79 19.04
CA GLN A 294 -16.49 -22.78 18.16
C GLN A 294 -15.66 -24.07 18.11
N TYR A 295 -14.33 -23.96 18.02
CA TYR A 295 -13.41 -25.09 18.05
C TYR A 295 -13.49 -25.86 19.39
N GLU A 296 -13.52 -25.17 20.53
CA GLU A 296 -13.60 -25.79 21.86
C GLU A 296 -14.95 -26.48 22.13
N THR A 297 -16.04 -25.99 21.53
CA THR A 297 -17.38 -26.57 21.69
C THR A 297 -17.58 -27.84 20.83
N HIS A 298 -16.85 -27.97 19.72
CA HIS A 298 -16.98 -29.09 18.78
C HIS A 298 -16.61 -30.48 19.33
N PRO A 299 -15.51 -30.67 20.09
CA PRO A 299 -15.17 -31.96 20.71
C PRO A 299 -16.19 -32.37 21.78
N ILE A 300 -16.79 -31.42 22.49
CA ILE A 300 -17.82 -31.71 23.50
C ILE A 300 -19.08 -32.28 22.85
N LYS A 301 -19.53 -31.71 21.73
CA LYS A 301 -20.71 -32.23 21.00
C LYS A 301 -20.49 -33.62 20.40
N THR A 302 -19.28 -33.91 19.94
CA THR A 302 -18.95 -35.23 19.38
C THR A 302 -18.83 -36.30 20.47
N LEU A 303 -18.35 -35.94 21.66
CA LEU A 303 -18.38 -36.85 22.82
C LEU A 303 -19.81 -37.13 23.30
N ILE A 304 -20.65 -36.11 23.43
CA ILE A 304 -22.06 -36.28 23.84
C ILE A 304 -22.86 -37.11 22.83
N ALA A 305 -22.65 -36.90 21.52
CA ALA A 305 -23.32 -37.69 20.48
C ALA A 305 -22.92 -39.18 20.54
N ARG A 306 -21.66 -39.47 20.91
CA ARG A 306 -21.14 -40.83 21.01
C ARG A 306 -21.66 -41.57 22.26
N ASP A 307 -21.87 -40.86 23.36
CA ASP A 307 -22.47 -41.43 24.58
C ASP A 307 -24.00 -41.57 24.50
N GLY A 308 -24.67 -40.74 23.69
CA GLY A 308 -26.12 -40.82 23.45
C GLY A 308 -26.57 -42.01 22.61
N ASP A 309 -25.73 -42.48 21.67
CA ASP A 309 -26.02 -43.60 20.77
C ASP A 309 -25.70 -44.98 21.39
N GLY A 310 -25.09 -44.98 22.58
CA GLY A 310 -24.67 -46.19 23.30
C GLY A 310 -25.72 -46.82 24.22
N LYS A 311 -26.96 -46.29 24.29
CA LYS A 311 -28.01 -46.73 25.24
C LYS A 311 -29.22 -47.45 24.62
N THR A 312 -29.12 -47.92 23.39
CA THR A 312 -30.15 -48.74 22.72
C THR A 312 -29.61 -50.12 22.37
N LYS A 313 -29.31 -50.93 23.39
CA LYS A 313 -29.33 -52.39 23.33
C LYS A 313 -29.76 -52.96 24.67
#